data_AF-A0A945M1V2-F1
#
_entry.id   AF-A0A945M1V2-F1
#
_cell.length_a   1.000
_cell.length_b   1.000
_cell.length_c   1.000
_cell.angle_alpha   90.00
_cell.angle_beta   90.00
_cell.angle_gamma   90.00
#
_symmetry.space_group_name_H-M   'P 1'
#
loop_
_entity.id
_entity.type
_entity.pdbx_description
1 polymer ?
#
loop_
_entity_poly.entity_id
_entity_poly.type
_entity_poly.pdbx_seq_one_letter_code
_entity_poly.pdbx_strand_id
1 'polypeptide(L)'
;TNSLKRACVTEDGALLFVHASVDTTRPLTMQKDQFWWDNGNFNEIKNKFSDFSKVIRGYDHSNSGIVLNKDYIASIDGGCGRSGKLHAVCFTPDGIKHDEIMSR
;
A
#
# COMPACT_ATOMS: atom_id res chain seq x y z
N THR A 1 6.88 17.47 17.99
CA THR A 1 6.90 17.67 16.53
C THR A 1 5.95 16.66 15.91
N ASN A 2 4.69 17.06 15.73
CA ASN A 2 3.64 16.15 15.28
C ASN A 2 3.62 16.14 13.73
N SER A 3 4.58 15.45 13.12
CA SER A 3 4.59 15.24 11.67
C SER A 3 3.88 13.92 11.37
N LEU A 4 2.67 13.99 10.83
CA LEU A 4 2.01 12.84 10.21
C LEU A 4 2.97 12.26 9.16
N LYS A 5 3.51 11.06 9.43
CA LYS A 5 4.31 10.34 8.45
C LYS A 5 3.36 9.89 7.33
N ARG A 6 3.65 10.32 6.10
CA ARG A 6 2.82 10.04 4.91
C ARG A 6 3.07 8.64 4.31
N ALA A 7 4.09 7.97 4.83
CA ALA A 7 4.44 6.60 4.52
C ALA A 7 5.09 5.97 5.76
N CYS A 8 5.00 4.64 5.87
CA CYS A 8 5.67 3.85 6.91
C CYS A 8 6.57 2.82 6.23
N VAL A 9 7.77 2.65 6.75
CA VAL A 9 8.77 1.70 6.26
C VAL A 9 9.03 0.71 7.39
N THR A 10 9.13 -0.58 7.07
CA THR A 10 9.51 -1.60 8.05
C THR A 10 10.92 -1.37 8.57
N GLU A 11 11.23 -1.94 9.74
CA GLU A 11 12.56 -1.76 10.37
C GLU A 11 13.71 -2.26 9.47
N ASP A 12 13.49 -3.34 8.73
CA ASP A 12 14.42 -3.89 7.74
C ASP A 12 14.44 -3.15 6.40
N GLY A 13 13.59 -2.14 6.22
CA GLY A 13 13.48 -1.37 4.99
C GLY A 13 12.82 -2.09 3.81
N ALA A 14 12.33 -3.32 3.99
CA ALA A 14 11.86 -4.15 2.88
C ALA A 14 10.47 -3.76 2.36
N LEU A 15 9.57 -3.31 3.23
CA LEU A 15 8.18 -2.99 2.88
C LEU A 15 7.87 -1.51 3.07
N LEU A 16 7.08 -0.98 2.15
CA LEU A 16 6.57 0.38 2.19
C LEU A 16 5.04 0.36 2.32
N PHE A 17 4.53 1.01 3.36
CA PHE A 17 3.10 1.23 3.56
C PHE A 17 2.75 2.68 3.23
N VAL A 18 1.76 2.86 2.37
CA VAL A 18 1.23 4.17 1.94
C VAL A 18 -0.29 4.22 2.09
N HIS A 19 -0.87 5.42 2.07
CA HIS A 19 -2.32 5.52 2.03
C HIS A 19 -2.85 5.18 0.63
N ALA A 20 -2.46 5.92 -0.40
CA ALA A 20 -3.04 5.80 -1.74
C ALA A 20 -2.10 5.22 -2.82
N SER A 21 -0.99 5.90 -3.12
CA SER A 21 -0.11 5.50 -4.23
C SER A 21 1.34 5.97 -4.07
N VAL A 22 2.17 5.64 -5.06
CA VAL A 22 3.52 6.16 -5.30
C VAL A 22 3.68 6.48 -6.79
N ASP A 23 4.50 7.48 -7.11
CA ASP A 23 5.03 7.73 -8.44
C ASP A 23 6.42 7.10 -8.54
N THR A 24 6.52 6.00 -9.30
CA THR A 24 7.77 5.23 -9.44
C THR A 24 8.86 5.98 -10.21
N THR A 25 8.54 7.10 -10.85
CA THR A 25 9.53 7.96 -11.55
C THR A 25 10.24 8.92 -10.60
N ARG A 26 9.83 8.99 -9.33
CA ARG A 26 10.37 9.91 -8.32
C ARG A 26 10.90 9.14 -7.11
N PRO A 27 11.97 9.63 -6.46
CA PRO A 27 12.40 9.08 -5.18
C PRO A 27 11.32 9.24 -4.11
N LEU A 28 11.40 8.40 -3.07
CA LEU A 28 10.44 8.36 -1.96
C LEU A 28 10.23 9.73 -1.29
N THR A 29 11.28 10.54 -1.18
CA THR A 29 11.25 11.88 -0.57
C THR A 29 10.50 12.93 -1.41
N MET A 30 10.25 12.66 -2.70
CA MET A 30 9.59 13.59 -3.63
C MET A 30 8.14 13.20 -3.97
N GLN A 31 7.56 12.26 -3.23
CA GLN A 31 6.20 11.77 -3.47
C GLN A 31 5.11 12.80 -3.11
N LYS A 32 5.31 13.61 -2.06
CA LYS A 32 4.38 14.68 -1.64
C LYS A 32 2.92 14.22 -1.54
N ASP A 33 2.11 14.58 -2.54
CA ASP A 33 0.67 14.40 -2.61
C ASP A 33 0.28 13.01 -3.14
N GLN A 34 1.20 12.32 -3.84
CA GLN A 34 0.99 10.97 -4.37
C GLN A 34 0.64 9.95 -3.28
N PHE A 35 1.18 10.14 -2.07
CA PHE A 35 0.85 9.30 -0.94
C PHE A 35 -0.61 9.42 -0.50
N TRP A 36 -1.26 10.56 -0.77
CA TRP A 36 -2.61 10.88 -0.28
C TRP A 36 -3.67 10.80 -1.37
N TRP A 37 -3.37 11.34 -2.54
CA TRP A 37 -4.25 11.36 -3.69
C TRP A 37 -3.73 10.32 -4.67
N ASP A 38 -4.48 9.24 -4.85
CA ASP A 38 -4.15 8.20 -5.84
C ASP A 38 -3.92 8.86 -7.21
N ASN A 39 -2.91 8.37 -7.94
CA ASN A 39 -2.56 8.86 -9.26
C ASN A 39 -3.09 7.97 -10.38
N GLY A 40 -3.87 6.94 -10.05
CA GLY A 40 -4.45 5.99 -10.99
C GLY A 40 -3.47 4.92 -11.47
N ASN A 41 -2.18 5.07 -11.18
CA ASN A 41 -1.12 4.23 -11.75
C ASN A 41 -0.62 3.15 -10.80
N PHE A 42 -1.13 3.08 -9.56
CA PHE A 42 -0.68 2.10 -8.57
C PHE A 42 -0.76 0.67 -9.10
N ASN A 43 -1.84 0.34 -9.79
CA ASN A 43 -2.08 -1.00 -10.33
C ASN A 43 -1.17 -1.36 -11.51
N GLU A 44 -0.47 -0.39 -12.09
CA GLU A 44 0.44 -0.54 -13.24
C GLU A 44 1.90 -0.80 -12.80
N ILE A 45 2.19 -0.71 -11.51
CA ILE A 45 3.53 -0.99 -10.95
C ILE A 45 3.84 -2.48 -11.14
N LYS A 46 4.77 -2.76 -12.06
CA LYS A 46 5.22 -4.11 -12.45
C LYS A 46 6.64 -4.45 -12.04
N ASN A 47 7.32 -3.56 -11.32
CA ASN A 47 8.68 -3.73 -10.82
C ASN A 47 8.78 -3.16 -9.40
N LYS A 48 9.89 -3.45 -8.71
CA LYS A 48 10.20 -2.84 -7.42
C LYS A 48 10.22 -1.32 -7.51
N PHE A 49 9.74 -0.66 -6.46
CA PHE A 49 9.88 0.78 -6.28
C PHE A 49 11.05 1.04 -5.33
N SER A 50 12.13 1.66 -5.82
CA SER A 50 13.38 1.78 -5.06
C SER A 50 13.84 0.39 -4.57
N ASP A 51 14.17 0.26 -3.28
CA ASP A 51 14.65 -0.98 -2.68
C ASP A 51 13.52 -1.79 -2.03
N PHE A 52 12.28 -1.31 -2.10
CA PHE A 52 11.14 -1.97 -1.49
C PHE A 52 10.75 -3.22 -2.29
N SER A 53 10.66 -4.35 -1.60
CA SER A 53 10.15 -5.59 -2.15
C SER A 53 8.65 -5.51 -2.44
N LYS A 54 7.90 -4.73 -1.64
CA LYS A 54 6.47 -4.50 -1.86
C LYS A 54 6.00 -3.14 -1.35
N VAL A 55 5.09 -2.53 -2.09
CA VAL A 55 4.34 -1.34 -1.66
C VAL A 55 2.90 -1.74 -1.33
N ILE A 56 2.46 -1.47 -0.11
CA ILE A 56 1.13 -1.81 0.40
C ILE A 56 0.33 -0.51 0.58
N ARG A 57 -0.88 -0.45 0.02
CA ARG A 57 -1.79 0.70 0.17
C ARG A 57 -3.05 0.38 0.96
N GLY A 58 -3.56 1.38 1.67
CA GLY A 58 -4.81 1.30 2.43
C GLY A 58 -6.05 1.85 1.72
N TYR A 59 -5.89 2.66 0.68
CA TYR A 59 -6.97 3.25 -0.11
C TYR A 59 -6.77 2.95 -1.59
N ASP A 60 -7.80 2.36 -2.21
CA ASP A 60 -7.87 2.09 -3.63
C ASP A 60 -8.92 2.99 -4.29
N HIS A 61 -8.49 3.95 -5.11
CA HIS A 61 -9.41 4.82 -5.83
C HIS A 61 -10.32 4.08 -6.83
N SER A 62 -9.82 3.00 -7.43
CA SER A 62 -10.58 2.14 -8.34
C SER A 62 -11.58 1.22 -7.62
N ASN A 63 -11.56 1.20 -6.28
CA ASN A 63 -12.41 0.34 -5.45
C ASN A 63 -12.32 -1.15 -5.84
N SER A 64 -11.14 -1.63 -6.18
CA SER A 64 -10.92 -3.00 -6.67
C SER A 64 -11.07 -4.07 -5.59
N GLY A 65 -11.18 -3.64 -4.32
CA GLY A 65 -11.17 -4.52 -3.16
C GLY A 65 -9.76 -4.93 -2.74
N ILE A 66 -9.69 -6.08 -2.07
CA ILE A 66 -8.44 -6.67 -1.58
C ILE A 66 -7.62 -7.25 -2.74
N VAL A 67 -6.35 -6.85 -2.83
CA VAL A 67 -5.40 -7.36 -3.83
C VAL A 67 -4.10 -7.74 -3.12
N LEU A 68 -3.87 -9.05 -2.93
CA LEU A 68 -2.73 -9.57 -2.17
C LEU A 68 -1.79 -10.48 -3.00
N ASN A 69 -2.21 -10.87 -4.20
CA ASN A 69 -1.51 -11.85 -5.04
C ASN A 69 -0.55 -11.22 -6.06
N LYS A 70 -0.25 -9.92 -5.96
CA LYS A 70 0.70 -9.23 -6.85
C LYS A 70 2.10 -9.19 -6.23
N ASP A 71 3.13 -9.26 -7.07
CA ASP A 71 4.52 -9.37 -6.62
C ASP A 71 5.03 -8.11 -5.91
N TYR A 72 4.79 -6.93 -6.49
CA TYR A 72 5.39 -5.67 -6.02
C TYR A 72 4.43 -4.73 -5.31
N ILE A 73 3.12 -5.01 -5.37
CA ILE A 73 2.10 -4.16 -4.77
C ILE A 73 1.04 -4.98 -4.03
N ALA A 74 0.38 -4.36 -3.06
CA ALA A 74 -0.81 -4.88 -2.44
C ALA A 74 -1.81 -3.76 -2.12
N SER A 75 -3.10 -4.07 -2.22
CA SER A 75 -4.19 -3.23 -1.72
C SER A 75 -4.90 -3.97 -0.59
N ILE A 76 -5.01 -3.35 0.57
CA ILE A 76 -5.79 -3.87 1.70
C ILE A 76 -7.13 -3.12 1.87
N ASP A 77 -7.53 -2.34 0.87
CA ASP A 77 -8.81 -1.63 0.89
C ASP A 77 -9.99 -2.56 0.58
N GLY A 78 -10.57 -3.14 1.62
CA GLY A 78 -11.80 -3.94 1.51
C GLY A 78 -13.09 -3.10 1.38
N GLY A 79 -12.98 -1.77 1.34
CA GLY A 79 -14.12 -0.88 1.13
C GLY A 79 -15.03 -0.71 2.35
N CYS A 80 -14.52 -0.78 3.58
CA CYS A 80 -15.36 -0.71 4.80
C CYS A 80 -16.23 0.55 4.90
N GLY A 81 -15.81 1.67 4.32
CA GLY A 81 -16.60 2.91 4.24
C GLY A 81 -17.63 2.93 3.10
N ARG A 82 -17.70 1.87 2.30
CA ARG A 82 -18.51 1.74 1.07
C ARG A 82 -19.27 0.41 1.05
N SER A 83 -19.75 -0.03 2.23
CA SER A 83 -20.46 -1.30 2.45
C SER A 83 -19.62 -2.58 2.26
N GLY A 84 -18.30 -2.45 2.09
CA GLY A 84 -17.36 -3.56 2.12
C GLY A 84 -16.93 -3.92 3.54
N LYS A 85 -15.90 -4.76 3.67
CA LYS A 85 -15.38 -5.22 4.97
C LYS A 85 -14.15 -4.41 5.38
N LEU A 86 -13.94 -4.29 6.69
CA LEU A 86 -12.67 -3.83 7.23
C LEU A 86 -11.71 -5.02 7.27
N HIS A 87 -10.51 -4.87 6.71
CA HIS A 87 -9.48 -5.90 6.71
C HIS A 87 -8.28 -5.44 7.53
N ALA A 88 -7.71 -6.37 8.27
CA ALA A 88 -6.38 -6.28 8.85
C ALA A 88 -5.55 -7.44 8.29
N VAL A 89 -4.44 -7.13 7.63
CA VAL A 89 -3.60 -8.10 6.94
C VAL A 89 -2.21 -8.12 7.58
N CYS A 90 -1.76 -9.30 7.97
CA CYS A 90 -0.38 -9.53 8.40
C CYS A 90 0.46 -9.94 7.19
N PHE A 91 1.61 -9.28 7.00
CA PHE A 91 2.58 -9.61 5.96
C PHE A 91 3.84 -10.19 6.60
N THR A 92 4.45 -11.17 5.95
CA THR A 92 5.84 -11.56 6.23
C THR A 92 6.80 -10.43 5.84
N PRO A 93 8.06 -10.43 6.31
CA PRO A 93 9.07 -9.46 5.87
C PRO A 93 9.25 -9.40 4.34
N ASP A 94 9.05 -10.52 3.64
CA ASP A 94 9.12 -10.60 2.17
C ASP A 94 7.86 -10.05 1.46
N GLY A 95 6.87 -9.55 2.20
CA GLY A 95 5.64 -8.97 1.66
C GLY A 95 4.60 -10.02 1.22
N ILE A 96 4.70 -11.25 1.73
CA ILE A 96 3.72 -12.31 1.49
C ILE A 96 2.64 -12.23 2.57
N LYS A 97 1.36 -12.37 2.19
CA LYS A 97 0.25 -12.44 3.15
C LYS A 97 0.45 -13.63 4.08
N HIS A 98 0.61 -13.38 5.37
CA HIS A 98 0.68 -14.40 6.42
C HIS A 98 -0.70 -14.70 7.01
N ASP A 99 -1.44 -13.66 7.40
CA ASP A 99 -2.76 -13.78 8.02
C ASP A 99 -3.68 -12.63 7.61
N GLU A 100 -4.98 -12.82 7.76
CA GLU A 100 -6.01 -11.84 7.42
C GLU A 100 -7.23 -11.99 8.34
N ILE A 101 -7.61 -10.90 9.00
CA ILE A 101 -8.83 -10.80 9.80
C ILE A 101 -9.72 -9.75 9.14
N MET A 102 -11.00 -10.07 8.98
CA MET A 102 -11.99 -9.15 8.43
C MET A 102 -13.19 -8.95 9.37
N SER A 103 -13.79 -7.76 9.32
CA SER A 103 -15.03 -7.50 10.05
C SER A 103 -16.12 -8.48 9.64
N ARG A 104 -16.98 -8.82 10.61
CA ARG A 104 -18.15 -9.68 10.37
C ARG A 104 -19.07 -9.05 9.34
#